data_AF-A0A554N6A0-F1
#
_entry.id   AF-A0A554N6A0-F1
#
_cell.length_a   1.000
_cell.length_b   1.000
_cell.length_c   1.000
_cell.angle_alpha   90.00
_cell.angle_beta   90.00
_cell.angle_gamma   90.00
#
_symmetry.space_group_name_H-M   'P 1'
#
loop_
_entity.id
_entity.type
_entity.pdbx_description
1 polymer ?
#
loop_
_entity_poly.entity_id
_entity_poly.type
_entity_poly.pdbx_seq_one_letter_code
_entity_poly.pdbx_strand_id
1 'polypeptide(L)' 'MNVEDREVEWKLAYSIPNFAKAVDLSETTIRGAIRRSELIPCYPAKMKPIITREEGIRWLRSLRSEP' A
#
# COMPACT_ATOMS: atom_id res chain seq x y z
N MET A 1 -2.15 -33.04 -8.44
CA MET A 1 -1.77 -31.62 -8.28
C MET A 1 -3.05 -30.85 -8.01
N ASN A 2 -3.35 -30.54 -6.74
CA ASN A 2 -4.45 -29.65 -6.41
C ASN A 2 -3.94 -28.22 -6.60
N VAL A 3 -4.37 -27.57 -7.68
CA VAL A 3 -4.29 -26.13 -7.78
C VAL A 3 -5.45 -25.62 -6.96
N GLU A 4 -5.21 -25.36 -5.67
CA GLU A 4 -6.13 -24.54 -4.89
C GLU A 4 -6.12 -23.16 -5.55
N ASP A 5 -7.17 -22.85 -6.32
CA ASP A 5 -7.57 -21.49 -6.64
C ASP A 5 -7.82 -20.77 -5.31
N ARG A 6 -6.74 -20.28 -4.69
CA ARG A 6 -6.85 -19.34 -3.58
C ARG A 6 -7.37 -18.06 -4.19
N GLU A 7 -8.67 -17.82 -4.04
CA GLU A 7 -9.24 -16.49 -4.23
C GLU A 7 -8.41 -15.51 -3.40
N VAL A 8 -7.55 -14.75 -4.07
CA VAL A 8 -6.81 -13.67 -3.42
C VAL A 8 -7.86 -12.63 -3.07
N GLU A 9 -8.29 -12.59 -1.82
CA GLU A 9 -9.23 -11.59 -1.32
C GLU A 9 -8.59 -10.20 -1.52
N TRP A 10 -9.07 -9.48 -2.53
CA TRP A 10 -8.54 -8.17 -2.89
C TRP A 10 -9.00 -7.14 -1.85
N LYS A 11 -8.09 -6.76 -0.94
CA LYS A 11 -8.38 -5.70 0.04
C LYS A 11 -8.49 -4.35 -0.67
N LEU A 12 -9.54 -3.61 -0.33
CA LEU A 12 -9.78 -2.25 -0.85
C LEU A 12 -8.85 -1.21 -0.20
N ALA A 13 -8.41 -1.47 1.03
CA ALA A 13 -7.48 -0.61 1.74
C ALA A 13 -6.63 -1.39 2.74
N TYR A 14 -5.50 -0.80 3.11
CA TYR A 14 -4.51 -1.38 4.00
C TYR A 14 -4.15 -0.38 5.09
N SER A 15 -3.99 -0.83 6.33
CA SER A 15 -3.24 -0.05 7.32
C SER A 15 -1.77 0.05 6.90
N ILE A 16 -1.02 1.03 7.43
CA ILE A 16 0.42 1.18 7.10
C ILE A 16 1.22 -0.14 7.25
N PRO A 17 1.11 -0.91 8.36
CA PRO A 17 1.84 -2.17 8.50
C PRO A 17 1.43 -3.23 7.47
N ASN A 18 0.14 -3.29 7.13
CA ASN A 18 -0.36 -4.26 6.15
C ASN A 18 0.02 -3.87 4.72
N PHE A 19 0.07 -2.57 4.42
CA PHE A 19 0.53 -2.08 3.12
C PHE A 19 2.01 -2.38 2.93
N ALA A 20 2.83 -2.10 3.96
CA ALA A 20 4.26 -2.41 3.97
C ALA A 20 4.51 -3.90 3.66
N LYS A 21 3.78 -4.81 4.32
CA LYS A 21 3.81 -6.25 4.04
C LYS A 21 3.36 -6.60 2.62
N ALA A 22 2.31 -5.97 2.12
CA ALA A 22 1.75 -6.26 0.80
C ALA A 22 2.69 -5.90 -0.36
N VAL A 23 3.57 -4.91 -0.17
CA VAL A 23 4.54 -4.46 -1.18
C VAL A 23 5.99 -4.86 -0.84
N ASP A 24 6.17 -5.71 0.18
CA ASP A 24 7.46 -6.20 0.67
C ASP A 24 8.49 -5.09 0.98
N LEU A 25 8.04 -4.03 1.66
CA LEU A 25 8.86 -2.90 2.11
C LEU A 25 8.79 -2.70 3.62
N SER A 26 9.76 -1.99 4.19
CA SER A 26 9.72 -1.63 5.61
C SER A 26 8.65 -0.57 5.91
N GLU A 27 8.06 -0.60 7.12
CA GLU A 27 7.17 0.47 7.57
C GLU A 27 7.84 1.85 7.53
N THR A 28 9.15 1.90 7.79
CA THR A 28 9.95 3.13 7.72
C THR A 28 9.96 3.70 6.30
N THR A 29 10.10 2.85 5.28
CA THR A 29 10.03 3.24 3.87
C THR A 29 8.67 3.84 3.54
N ILE A 30 7.58 3.17 3.94
CA ILE A 30 6.20 3.65 3.71
C ILE A 30 5.97 4.98 4.41
N ARG A 31 6.37 5.11 5.68
CA ARG A 31 6.26 6.38 6.42
C ARG A 31 7.11 7.49 5.80
N GLY A 32 8.27 7.15 5.23
CA GLY A 32 9.11 8.07 4.48
C GLY A 32 8.39 8.62 3.24
N ALA A 33 7.79 7.74 2.44
CA ALA A 33 7.00 8.14 1.27
C ALA A 33 5.81 9.05 1.64
N ILE A 34 5.11 8.73 2.73
CA ILE A 34 4.03 9.59 3.26
C ILE A 34 4.56 10.96 3.67
N ARG A 35 5.69 11.01 4.41
CA ARG A 35 6.31 12.28 4.83
C ARG A 35 6.76 13.14 3.65
N ARG A 36 7.20 12.53 2.55
CA ARG A 36 7.57 13.21 1.29
C ARG A 36 6.37 13.57 0.42
N SER A 37 5.14 13.28 0.87
CA SER A 37 3.90 13.45 0.09
C SER A 37 3.87 12.65 -1.22
N GLU A 38 4.68 11.59 -1.32
CA GLU A 38 4.71 10.68 -2.47
C GLU A 38 3.60 9.64 -2.41
N LEU A 39 3.16 9.28 -1.19
CA LEU A 39 2.08 8.34 -0.91
C LEU A 39 1.05 9.02 -0.02
N ILE A 40 -0.21 9.06 -0.45
CA ILE A 40 -1.27 9.88 0.18
C ILE A 40 -2.17 8.99 1.05
N PRO A 41 -2.04 9.02 2.40
CA PRO A 41 -2.94 8.27 3.26
C PRO A 41 -4.34 8.91 3.32
N CYS A 42 -5.36 8.06 3.47
CA CYS A 42 -6.71 8.46 3.82
C CYS A 42 -6.92 8.33 5.33
N TYR A 43 -7.64 9.28 5.93
CA TYR A 43 -7.95 9.31 7.36
C TYR A 43 -9.47 9.17 7.57
N PRO A 44 -10.00 7.94 7.66
CA PRO A 44 -11.41 7.74 7.97
C PRO A 44 -11.65 8.18 9.42
N ALA A 45 -12.27 9.35 9.61
CA ALA A 45 -12.53 9.96 10.91
C ALA A 45 -11.27 10.12 11.79
N LYS A 46 -11.41 10.15 13.13
CA LYS A 46 -10.31 10.30 14.11
C LYS A 46 -9.45 9.03 14.27
N MET A 47 -9.28 8.22 13.22
CA MET A 47 -8.61 6.92 13.28
C MET A 47 -7.23 6.92 12.60
N LYS A 48 -6.55 5.76 12.69
CA LYS A 48 -5.28 5.51 12.02
C LYS A 48 -5.44 5.62 10.49
N PRO A 49 -4.41 6.13 9.77
CA PRO A 49 -4.45 6.24 8.32
C PRO A 49 -4.54 4.87 7.65
N ILE A 50 -5.21 4.85 6.51
CA ILE A 50 -5.25 3.73 5.57
C ILE A 50 -4.67 4.17 4.22
N ILE A 51 -4.07 3.23 3.50
CA ILE A 51 -3.67 3.37 2.10
C ILE A 51 -4.72 2.64 1.27
N THR A 52 -5.43 3.34 0.41
CA THR A 52 -6.35 2.69 -0.52
C THR A 52 -5.57 1.91 -1.57
N ARG A 53 -6.19 0.88 -2.12
CA ARG A 53 -5.57 0.08 -3.18
C ARG A 53 -5.19 0.94 -4.38
N GLU A 54 -6.06 1.86 -4.78
CA GLU A 54 -5.88 2.75 -5.92
C GLU A 54 -4.64 3.63 -5.74
N GLU A 55 -4.49 4.22 -4.54
CA GLU A 55 -3.37 5.08 -4.21
C GLU A 55 -2.05 4.30 -4.11
N GLY A 56 -2.09 3.11 -3.50
CA GLY A 56 -0.93 2.22 -3.46
C GLY A 56 -0.43 1.85 -4.86
N ILE A 57 -1.35 1.53 -5.77
CA ILE A 57 -1.03 1.24 -7.18
C ILE A 57 -0.47 2.48 -7.89
N ARG A 58 -1.08 3.66 -7.69
CA ARG A 58 -0.59 4.94 -8.24
C ARG A 58 0.85 5.19 -7.81
N TRP A 59 1.13 5.09 -6.52
CA TRP A 59 2.47 5.30 -5.96
C TRP A 59 3.47 4.29 -6.53
N LEU A 60 3.17 2.99 -6.53
CA LEU A 60 4.04 1.96 -7.10
C LEU A 60 4.37 2.22 -8.58
N ARG A 61 3.40 2.69 -9.36
CA ARG A 61 3.63 3.09 -10.77
C ARG A 61 4.54 4.31 -10.88
N SER A 62 4.47 5.25 -9.94
CA SER A 62 5.36 6.41 -9.90
C SER A 62 6.80 6.10 -9.46
N LEU A 63 7.05 4.96 -8.80
CA LEU A 63 8.41 4.52 -8.45
C LEU A 63 9.25 4.12 -9.67
N ARG A 64 8.62 3.91 -10.84
CA ARG A 64 9.37 3.71 -12.09
C ARG A 64 10.02 5.02 -12.50
N SER A 65 11.31 5.10 -12.23
CA SER A 65 12.17 6.16 -12.71
C SER A 65 13.55 5.60 -13.02
N GLU A 66 13.69 4.95 -14.18
CA GLU A 66 14.87 5.04 -15.07
C GLU A 66 14.50 4.52 -16.48
N PRO A 67 14.93 5.16 -17.59
CA PRO A 67 14.86 4.62 -18.95
C PRO A 67 15.88 3.50 -19.21
#